data_AF-A0A8X8XUZ6-F1
#
_entry.id   AF-A0A8X8XUZ6-F1
#
_cell.length_a   1.000
_cell.length_b   1.000
_cell.length_c   1.000
_cell.angle_alpha   90.00
_cell.angle_beta   90.00
_cell.angle_gamma   90.00
#
_symmetry.space_group_name_H-M   'P 1'
#
loop_
_entity.id
_entity.type
_entity.pdbx_description
1 polymer ?
#
loop_
_entity_poly.entity_id
_entity_poly.type
_entity_poly.pdbx_seq_one_letter_code
_entity_poly.pdbx_strand_id
1 'polypeptide(L)'
;MAITDEKQRVMPMPEDLLPGRGKTLIVPESVLLVNPINPDLKGEVDDKYQYSMENKDGGVHGWISSNPSVGFWIIFPSHEFRNGGPTKQNLTCHTGPTCLAMLHGSHYIGNDMVAHFEQGEVWRKVFGPFFVYLNATKDVSQSYNLWTDAKKQTVMEESLWPYDFISSPYYLTSKERGSATGRLFVQDRYISDSLIPAKSAFVGLSVATTPGSWQTESKDYQFWVQTDLDGNFSIKNVVPGVYGVHGWVPGVIGDYLYHQLVTISQGLETEVGDVIYVPIRDGPTVWEIGYPDRTAATYYVPDVNPIYVNKLFVNTPEKYRQYGLWDRYTDLNPKNDQIFTIGVSDARKDWFFAHVDRRNGNNKYVPTTWEIRFYLQSVAAGIYKLRLAIASATRSDLEIHVNQMNGEQLVFQVTNLGGDNAVCRHGIHGLYQLFSVDISSALLIHGDNSMFLTQARAGDALCGILYDYLRLEAPPT
;
A
#
# COMPACT_ATOMS: atom_id res chain seq x y z
N MET A 1 -15.55 -2.78 18.09
CA MET A 1 -15.19 -2.43 16.71
C MET A 1 -14.96 -3.70 15.92
N ALA A 2 -15.41 -3.73 14.66
CA ALA A 2 -15.11 -4.79 13.70
C ALA A 2 -14.83 -4.18 12.31
N ILE A 3 -13.77 -4.66 11.66
CA ILE A 3 -13.33 -4.23 10.32
C ILE A 3 -13.12 -5.45 9.41
N THR A 4 -12.45 -6.49 9.93
CA THR A 4 -12.33 -7.81 9.29
C THR A 4 -12.65 -8.89 10.31
N ASP A 5 -12.63 -10.17 9.91
CA ASP A 5 -12.79 -11.28 10.84
C ASP A 5 -11.64 -11.35 11.87
N GLU A 6 -10.45 -10.89 11.48
CA GLU A 6 -9.23 -10.84 12.29
C GLU A 6 -9.05 -9.52 13.05
N LYS A 7 -9.74 -8.45 12.64
CA LYS A 7 -9.67 -7.11 13.27
C LYS A 7 -10.95 -6.77 14.00
N GLN A 8 -11.13 -7.40 15.16
CA GLN A 8 -12.24 -7.10 16.05
C GLN A 8 -11.76 -6.97 17.48
N ARG A 9 -12.24 -5.94 18.18
CA ARG A 9 -11.89 -5.73 19.59
C ARG A 9 -12.86 -4.80 20.30
N VAL A 10 -12.80 -4.86 21.63
CA VAL A 10 -13.16 -3.73 22.48
C VAL A 10 -12.09 -2.65 22.28
N MET A 11 -12.55 -1.44 22.03
CA MET A 11 -11.67 -0.29 21.79
C MET A 11 -11.55 0.53 23.07
N PRO A 12 -10.42 1.24 23.25
CA PRO A 12 -10.32 2.25 24.30
C PRO A 12 -11.36 3.35 24.09
N MET A 13 -11.69 4.03 25.19
CA MET A 13 -12.57 5.19 25.18
C MET A 13 -11.74 6.47 24.92
N PRO A 14 -12.33 7.56 24.40
CA PRO A 14 -11.60 8.81 24.19
C PRO A 14 -10.93 9.34 25.47
N GLU A 15 -11.55 9.13 26.64
CA GLU A 15 -10.99 9.50 27.94
C GLU A 15 -9.70 8.76 28.27
N ASP A 16 -9.50 7.55 27.74
CA ASP A 16 -8.29 6.76 27.96
C ASP A 16 -7.06 7.38 27.31
N LEU A 17 -7.25 8.27 26.34
CA LEU A 17 -6.16 8.98 25.67
C LEU A 17 -5.70 10.24 26.42
N LEU A 18 -6.46 10.70 27.41
CA LEU A 18 -6.19 11.95 28.14
C LEU A 18 -5.04 11.81 29.14
N PRO A 19 -4.35 12.92 29.51
CA PRO A 19 -3.30 12.89 30.52
C PRO A 19 -3.75 12.23 31.82
N GLY A 20 -2.92 11.33 32.37
CA GLY A 20 -3.21 10.54 33.56
C GLY A 20 -3.82 9.16 33.27
N ARG A 21 -4.38 8.95 32.07
CA ARG A 21 -4.83 7.65 31.57
C ARG A 21 -4.02 7.18 30.37
N GLY A 22 -3.65 8.10 29.48
CA GLY A 22 -2.81 7.89 28.33
C GLY A 22 -1.47 8.62 28.42
N LYS A 23 -0.50 8.16 27.63
CA LYS A 23 0.77 8.84 27.38
C LYS A 23 1.04 8.89 25.88
N THR A 24 1.00 10.08 25.31
CA THR A 24 1.39 10.32 23.91
C THR A 24 2.83 9.86 23.65
N LEU A 25 3.04 9.22 22.50
CA LEU A 25 4.33 8.71 22.05
C LEU A 25 4.95 9.66 21.02
N ILE A 26 5.72 9.14 20.05
CA ILE A 26 6.49 9.97 19.11
C ILE A 26 5.58 10.86 18.25
N VAL A 27 4.45 10.32 17.79
CA VAL A 27 3.42 11.06 17.04
C VAL A 27 2.19 11.28 17.93
N PRO A 28 1.46 12.41 17.76
CA PRO A 28 0.31 12.74 18.61
C PRO A 28 -0.82 11.72 18.52
N GLU A 29 -0.93 10.99 17.40
CA GLU A 29 -1.92 9.93 17.23
C GLU A 29 -1.65 8.65 18.02
N SER A 30 -0.40 8.36 18.36
CA SER A 30 -0.04 7.13 19.08
C SER A 30 -0.04 7.38 20.59
N VAL A 31 -0.88 6.66 21.33
CA VAL A 31 -1.02 6.83 22.77
C VAL A 31 -0.89 5.49 23.49
N LEU A 32 0.05 5.40 24.44
CA LEU A 32 0.15 4.27 25.36
C LEU A 32 -0.92 4.37 26.45
N LEU A 33 -1.71 3.32 26.61
CA LEU A 33 -2.77 3.22 27.61
C LEU A 33 -2.18 2.84 28.98
N VAL A 34 -1.99 3.82 29.85
CA VAL A 34 -1.34 3.68 31.18
C VAL A 34 -2.34 3.27 32.27
N ASN A 35 -3.51 3.90 32.29
CA ASN A 35 -4.58 3.65 33.25
C ASN A 35 -5.97 3.73 32.58
N PRO A 36 -6.24 2.85 31.59
CA PRO A 36 -7.50 2.86 30.85
C PRO A 36 -8.69 2.47 31.74
N ILE A 37 -9.89 2.91 31.35
CA ILE A 37 -11.17 2.56 31.95
C ILE A 37 -11.38 1.04 31.91
N ASN A 38 -11.05 0.41 30.78
CA ASN A 38 -10.97 -1.04 30.69
C ASN A 38 -9.54 -1.51 31.02
N PRO A 39 -9.30 -2.12 32.20
CA PRO A 39 -7.96 -2.51 32.62
C PRO A 39 -7.31 -3.58 31.72
N ASP A 40 -8.08 -4.33 30.93
CA ASP A 40 -7.54 -5.32 30.00
C ASP A 40 -6.73 -4.69 28.85
N LEU A 41 -6.98 -3.41 28.56
CA LEU A 41 -6.29 -2.63 27.53
C LEU A 41 -4.98 -2.01 28.05
N LYS A 42 -4.68 -2.14 29.35
CA LYS A 42 -3.50 -1.52 29.95
C LYS A 42 -2.21 -2.03 29.31
N GLY A 43 -1.33 -1.09 28.98
CA GLY A 43 -0.04 -1.36 28.33
C GLY A 43 -0.13 -1.46 26.81
N GLU A 44 -1.32 -1.35 26.22
CA GLU A 44 -1.46 -1.32 24.77
C GLU A 44 -1.27 0.09 24.19
N VAL A 45 -0.84 0.16 22.93
CA VAL A 45 -0.83 1.40 22.15
C VAL A 45 -2.08 1.47 21.28
N ASP A 46 -2.80 2.59 21.39
CA ASP A 46 -3.89 2.96 20.50
C ASP A 46 -3.39 3.98 19.47
N ASP A 47 -3.70 3.73 18.21
CA ASP A 47 -3.46 4.65 17.11
C ASP A 47 -4.46 4.35 15.98
N LYS A 48 -5.16 5.39 15.52
CA LYS A 48 -6.17 5.29 14.46
C LYS A 48 -5.67 4.60 13.18
N TYR A 49 -4.40 4.76 12.84
CA TYR A 49 -3.82 4.19 11.61
C TYR A 49 -3.67 2.67 11.67
N GLN A 50 -3.69 2.07 12.87
CA GLN A 50 -3.73 0.61 13.03
C GLN A 50 -5.03 0.00 12.48
N TYR A 51 -6.06 0.82 12.27
CA TYR A 51 -7.37 0.41 11.77
C TYR A 51 -7.57 0.76 10.29
N SER A 52 -6.51 1.13 9.57
CA SER A 52 -6.59 1.41 8.13
C SER A 52 -6.86 0.14 7.31
N MET A 53 -7.51 0.33 6.16
CA MET A 53 -7.73 -0.70 5.14
C MET A 53 -7.45 -0.11 3.75
N GLU A 54 -6.94 -0.94 2.83
CA GLU A 54 -6.86 -0.58 1.42
C GLU A 54 -8.27 -0.42 0.82
N ASN A 55 -8.39 0.37 -0.26
CA ASN A 55 -9.66 0.52 -0.97
C ASN A 55 -10.22 -0.82 -1.47
N LYS A 56 -9.35 -1.70 -1.98
CA LYS A 56 -9.74 -3.00 -2.53
C LYS A 56 -10.25 -4.02 -1.49
N ASP A 57 -9.84 -3.88 -0.24
CA ASP A 57 -10.16 -4.82 0.85
C ASP A 57 -11.20 -4.24 1.84
N GLY A 58 -11.61 -2.99 1.62
CA GLY A 58 -12.69 -2.36 2.38
C GLY A 58 -14.06 -2.87 1.95
N GLY A 59 -15.11 -2.26 2.50
CA GLY A 59 -16.48 -2.55 2.10
C GLY A 59 -17.46 -2.44 3.26
N VAL A 60 -17.05 -2.88 4.45
CA VAL A 60 -17.82 -2.69 5.68
C VAL A 60 -16.95 -2.58 6.91
N HIS A 61 -17.30 -1.66 7.81
CA HIS A 61 -16.68 -1.54 9.12
C HIS A 61 -17.64 -0.88 10.10
N GLY A 62 -17.46 -1.16 11.40
CA GLY A 62 -18.46 -0.75 12.36
C GLY A 62 -18.20 -1.06 13.82
N TRP A 63 -19.28 -0.95 14.58
CA TRP A 63 -19.34 -1.15 16.02
C TRP A 63 -20.47 -2.08 16.38
N ILE A 64 -20.23 -2.87 17.42
CA ILE A 64 -21.26 -3.59 18.15
C ILE A 64 -21.30 -2.97 19.54
N SER A 65 -22.48 -2.48 19.94
CA SER A 65 -22.80 -2.16 21.33
C SER A 65 -23.43 -3.38 21.99
N SER A 66 -23.18 -3.58 23.28
CA SER A 66 -23.84 -4.63 24.07
C SER A 66 -25.12 -4.14 24.77
N ASN A 67 -25.31 -2.82 24.91
CA ASN A 67 -26.47 -2.25 25.59
C ASN A 67 -26.95 -0.92 24.93
N PRO A 68 -28.05 -0.95 24.15
CA PRO A 68 -28.70 -2.15 23.63
C PRO A 68 -27.76 -2.93 22.68
N SER A 69 -28.06 -4.21 22.44
CA SER A 69 -27.29 -5.06 21.50
C SER A 69 -27.58 -4.67 20.04
N VAL A 70 -26.82 -3.69 19.55
CA VAL A 70 -26.99 -3.08 18.22
C VAL A 70 -25.67 -3.00 17.48
N GLY A 71 -25.73 -3.16 16.16
CA GLY A 71 -24.64 -2.94 15.24
C GLY A 71 -24.82 -1.61 14.51
N PHE A 72 -23.71 -0.89 14.31
CA PHE A 72 -23.64 0.32 13.50
C PHE A 72 -22.53 0.15 12.47
N TRP A 73 -22.86 0.22 11.19
CA TRP A 73 -21.93 -0.13 10.11
C TRP A 73 -21.93 0.94 9.03
N ILE A 74 -20.74 1.24 8.50
CA ILE A 74 -20.56 1.96 7.25
C ILE A 74 -20.29 0.93 6.17
N ILE A 75 -21.14 0.91 5.15
CA ILE A 75 -21.01 0.03 3.97
C ILE A 75 -20.70 0.88 2.74
N PHE A 76 -19.71 0.46 1.97
CA PHE A 76 -19.33 1.05 0.69
C PHE A 76 -19.71 0.09 -0.43
N PRO A 77 -20.86 0.27 -1.09
CA PRO A 77 -21.26 -0.59 -2.21
C PRO A 77 -20.42 -0.35 -3.47
N SER A 78 -19.66 0.74 -3.51
CA SER A 78 -18.73 1.08 -4.58
C SER A 78 -17.60 1.96 -4.06
N HIS A 79 -16.46 1.86 -4.74
CA HIS A 79 -15.28 2.68 -4.49
C HIS A 79 -15.03 3.74 -5.57
N GLU A 80 -15.95 3.93 -6.52
CA GLU A 80 -15.72 4.75 -7.74
C GLU A 80 -15.25 6.18 -7.47
N PHE A 81 -15.69 6.74 -6.34
CA PHE A 81 -15.43 8.11 -5.96
C PHE A 81 -14.16 8.27 -5.12
N ARG A 82 -13.56 7.17 -4.65
CA ARG A 82 -12.34 7.22 -3.85
C ARG A 82 -11.15 7.56 -4.73
N ASN A 83 -10.14 8.14 -4.10
CA ASN A 83 -8.88 8.51 -4.72
C ASN A 83 -7.81 7.42 -4.54
N GLY A 84 -6.77 7.48 -5.37
CA GLY A 84 -5.54 6.69 -5.27
C GLY A 84 -5.64 5.19 -5.58
N GLY A 85 -6.63 4.78 -6.37
CA GLY A 85 -6.72 3.41 -6.87
C GLY A 85 -6.96 2.34 -5.80
N PRO A 86 -6.74 1.04 -6.14
CA PRO A 86 -7.12 -0.08 -5.31
C PRO A 86 -6.32 -0.19 -3.99
N THR A 87 -5.04 0.16 -4.00
CA THR A 87 -4.13 -0.07 -2.86
C THR A 87 -4.06 1.11 -1.88
N LYS A 88 -4.73 2.24 -2.16
CA LYS A 88 -4.70 3.36 -1.22
C LYS A 88 -5.36 2.96 0.10
N GLN A 89 -4.60 3.13 1.19
CA GLN A 89 -5.09 2.93 2.54
C GLN A 89 -5.93 4.12 3.03
N ASN A 90 -7.02 3.82 3.72
CA ASN A 90 -7.92 4.76 4.34
C ASN A 90 -8.32 4.30 5.75
N LEU A 91 -8.58 5.27 6.63
CA LEU A 91 -9.07 5.00 7.98
C LEU A 91 -10.48 4.38 7.95
N THR A 92 -10.79 3.53 8.92
CA THR A 92 -12.12 2.91 9.05
C THR A 92 -12.80 3.33 10.36
N CYS A 93 -12.29 2.86 11.49
CA CYS A 93 -12.72 3.20 12.84
C CYS A 93 -11.63 3.98 13.58
N HIS A 94 -12.01 4.63 14.68
CA HIS A 94 -11.09 5.36 15.57
C HIS A 94 -11.31 4.91 17.03
N THR A 95 -10.49 5.38 17.96
CA THR A 95 -10.75 5.37 19.42
C THR A 95 -12.18 5.83 19.76
N GLY A 96 -12.83 5.18 20.72
CA GLY A 96 -14.25 5.38 21.02
C GLY A 96 -15.16 4.92 19.88
N PRO A 97 -16.49 5.00 20.00
CA PRO A 97 -17.43 4.48 19.00
C PRO A 97 -17.52 5.36 17.73
N THR A 98 -16.40 5.56 17.05
CA THR A 98 -16.27 6.40 15.86
C THR A 98 -16.12 5.53 14.62
N CYS A 99 -16.95 5.75 13.61
CA CYS A 99 -16.80 5.20 12.26
C CYS A 99 -16.60 6.32 11.25
N LEU A 100 -15.65 6.12 10.34
CA LEU A 100 -15.30 7.09 9.31
C LEU A 100 -15.77 6.58 7.96
N ALA A 101 -16.52 7.42 7.24
CA ALA A 101 -16.73 7.23 5.81
C ALA A 101 -15.69 8.06 5.06
N MET A 102 -14.51 7.50 4.82
CA MET A 102 -13.42 8.23 4.14
C MET A 102 -13.75 8.45 2.66
N LEU A 103 -13.97 9.72 2.29
CA LEU A 103 -14.27 10.13 0.91
C LEU A 103 -13.02 10.60 0.15
N HIS A 104 -12.12 11.28 0.86
CA HIS A 104 -10.87 11.82 0.33
C HIS A 104 -9.86 11.98 1.49
N GLY A 105 -8.56 11.89 1.20
CA GLY A 105 -7.52 12.15 2.20
C GLY A 105 -6.12 11.82 1.70
N SER A 106 -5.12 12.52 2.24
CA SER A 106 -3.70 12.39 1.87
C SER A 106 -2.96 11.25 2.60
N HIS A 107 -3.65 10.47 3.42
CA HIS A 107 -3.03 9.37 4.16
C HIS A 107 -2.38 8.35 3.21
N TYR A 108 -1.15 7.94 3.54
CA TYR A 108 -0.31 6.97 2.83
C TYR A 108 0.16 7.37 1.42
N ILE A 109 -0.06 8.62 0.99
CA ILE A 109 0.45 9.11 -0.31
C ILE A 109 1.03 10.53 -0.19
N GLY A 110 0.50 11.36 0.72
CA GLY A 110 1.02 12.70 0.98
C GLY A 110 0.40 13.77 0.07
N ASN A 111 1.16 14.81 -0.25
CA ASN A 111 0.67 15.96 -1.02
C ASN A 111 0.28 15.59 -2.45
N ASP A 112 0.87 14.54 -3.03
CA ASP A 112 0.53 14.04 -4.37
C ASP A 112 -0.93 13.57 -4.49
N MET A 113 -1.64 13.44 -3.36
CA MET A 113 -3.04 13.06 -3.30
C MET A 113 -4.00 14.25 -3.13
N VAL A 114 -3.48 15.46 -2.95
CA VAL A 114 -4.31 16.64 -2.76
C VAL A 114 -4.89 17.05 -4.11
N ALA A 115 -6.22 17.15 -4.20
CA ALA A 115 -6.88 17.71 -5.37
C ALA A 115 -6.59 19.22 -5.46
N HIS A 116 -5.97 19.66 -6.56
CA HIS A 116 -5.60 21.05 -6.81
C HIS A 116 -6.55 21.71 -7.80
N PHE A 117 -7.22 22.80 -7.43
CA PHE A 117 -8.17 23.48 -8.32
C PHE A 117 -7.60 24.80 -8.84
N GLU A 118 -7.73 25.03 -10.15
CA GLU A 118 -7.32 26.29 -10.78
C GLU A 118 -8.39 27.38 -10.60
N GLN A 119 -7.98 28.65 -10.68
CA GLN A 119 -8.92 29.76 -10.61
C GLN A 119 -9.91 29.68 -11.79
N GLY A 120 -11.20 29.57 -11.48
CA GLY A 120 -12.26 29.43 -12.48
C GLY A 120 -12.52 27.99 -12.92
N GLU A 121 -11.83 27.00 -12.37
CA GLU A 121 -12.12 25.59 -12.62
C GLU A 121 -13.49 25.22 -12.06
N VAL A 122 -14.38 24.74 -12.94
CA VAL A 122 -15.66 24.15 -12.54
C VAL A 122 -15.43 22.67 -12.34
N TRP A 123 -15.49 22.22 -11.09
CA TRP A 123 -15.35 20.80 -10.75
C TRP A 123 -16.60 20.27 -10.04
N ARG A 124 -16.97 19.02 -10.38
CA ARG A 124 -18.12 18.34 -9.80
C ARG A 124 -17.85 16.84 -9.71
N LYS A 125 -18.09 16.27 -8.52
CA LYS A 125 -18.04 14.83 -8.26
C LYS A 125 -19.09 14.46 -7.21
N VAL A 126 -19.77 13.33 -7.41
CA VAL A 126 -20.58 12.70 -6.38
C VAL A 126 -19.69 11.77 -5.57
N PHE A 127 -19.64 12.03 -4.26
CA PHE A 127 -19.04 11.11 -3.29
C PHE A 127 -20.12 10.20 -2.70
N GLY A 128 -19.85 8.91 -2.64
CA GLY A 128 -20.85 7.91 -2.27
C GLY A 128 -21.67 7.42 -3.46
N PRO A 129 -22.84 6.81 -3.20
CA PRO A 129 -23.45 6.62 -1.88
C PRO A 129 -22.62 5.67 -1.01
N PHE A 130 -22.59 5.93 0.29
CA PHE A 130 -22.25 4.94 1.31
C PHE A 130 -23.52 4.68 2.13
N PHE A 131 -23.64 3.48 2.67
CA PHE A 131 -24.83 3.02 3.35
C PHE A 131 -24.56 2.89 4.84
N VAL A 132 -25.40 3.52 5.67
CA VAL A 132 -25.34 3.38 7.13
C VAL A 132 -26.32 2.29 7.52
N TYR A 133 -25.79 1.13 7.93
CA TYR A 133 -26.60 -0.02 8.29
C TYR A 133 -26.71 -0.17 9.81
N LEU A 134 -27.93 -0.38 10.28
CA LEU A 134 -28.23 -0.66 11.68
C LEU A 134 -28.95 -2.00 11.77
N ASN A 135 -28.44 -2.88 12.62
CA ASN A 135 -29.08 -4.14 12.96
C ASN A 135 -29.07 -4.35 14.47
N ALA A 136 -29.92 -5.23 14.97
CA ALA A 136 -30.07 -5.46 16.41
C ALA A 136 -30.44 -6.90 16.71
N THR A 137 -30.08 -7.35 17.90
CA THR A 137 -30.55 -8.62 18.46
C THR A 137 -31.05 -8.41 19.87
N LYS A 138 -32.07 -9.17 20.27
CA LYS A 138 -32.52 -9.21 21.66
C LYS A 138 -31.67 -10.14 22.53
N ASP A 139 -30.94 -11.07 21.89
CA ASP A 139 -30.07 -12.03 22.56
C ASP A 139 -28.62 -11.53 22.52
N VAL A 140 -28.14 -10.99 23.65
CA VAL A 140 -26.78 -10.47 23.81
C VAL A 140 -25.72 -11.51 23.45
N SER A 141 -25.98 -12.80 23.70
CA SER A 141 -25.03 -13.88 23.38
C SER A 141 -24.80 -14.05 21.87
N GLN A 142 -25.73 -13.52 21.05
CA GLN A 142 -25.66 -13.54 19.60
C GLN A 142 -25.16 -12.22 19.01
N SER A 143 -24.66 -11.27 19.82
CA SER A 143 -24.23 -9.95 19.31
C SER A 143 -23.17 -10.04 18.21
N TYR A 144 -22.33 -11.08 18.21
CA TYR A 144 -21.36 -11.32 17.13
C TYR A 144 -22.02 -11.56 15.76
N ASN A 145 -23.24 -12.12 15.72
CA ASN A 145 -23.96 -12.35 14.47
C ASN A 145 -24.32 -11.04 13.74
N LEU A 146 -24.32 -9.90 14.45
CA LEU A 146 -24.54 -8.58 13.85
C LEU A 146 -23.47 -8.24 12.81
N TRP A 147 -22.23 -8.69 13.01
CA TRP A 147 -21.14 -8.54 12.03
C TRP A 147 -21.38 -9.41 10.80
N THR A 148 -21.72 -10.69 11.01
CA THR A 148 -22.04 -11.62 9.93
C THR A 148 -23.20 -11.13 9.07
N ASP A 149 -24.22 -10.55 9.71
CA ASP A 149 -25.36 -9.95 9.05
C ASP A 149 -24.98 -8.68 8.27
N ALA A 150 -24.14 -7.81 8.83
CA ALA A 150 -23.60 -6.64 8.12
C ALA A 150 -22.81 -7.04 6.86
N LYS A 151 -21.98 -8.09 6.91
CA LYS A 151 -21.28 -8.61 5.72
C LYS A 151 -22.25 -9.11 4.65
N LYS A 152 -23.35 -9.76 5.03
CA LYS A 152 -24.40 -10.16 4.08
C LYS A 152 -25.09 -8.95 3.47
N GLN A 153 -25.36 -7.92 4.27
CA GLN A 153 -25.90 -6.66 3.77
C GLN A 153 -24.96 -6.01 2.76
N THR A 154 -23.66 -6.00 3.00
CA THR A 154 -22.65 -5.47 2.05
C THR A 154 -22.77 -6.11 0.67
N VAL A 155 -22.80 -7.45 0.60
CA VAL A 155 -22.94 -8.17 -0.69
C VAL A 155 -24.26 -7.81 -1.39
N MET A 156 -25.36 -7.64 -0.63
CA MET A 156 -26.62 -7.19 -1.20
C MET A 156 -26.52 -5.77 -1.76
N GLU A 157 -25.95 -4.83 -1.00
CA GLU A 157 -25.79 -3.44 -1.42
C GLU A 157 -24.86 -3.29 -2.63
N GLU A 158 -23.77 -4.06 -2.71
CA GLU A 158 -22.91 -4.13 -3.89
C GLU A 158 -23.67 -4.61 -5.14
N SER A 159 -24.59 -5.57 -4.98
CA SER A 159 -25.41 -6.08 -6.09
C SER A 159 -26.52 -5.12 -6.53
N LEU A 160 -26.99 -4.25 -5.63
CA LEU A 160 -28.02 -3.25 -5.88
C LEU A 160 -27.46 -1.94 -6.42
N TRP A 161 -26.17 -1.67 -6.22
CA TRP A 161 -25.50 -0.50 -6.76
C TRP A 161 -25.25 -0.65 -8.28
N PRO A 162 -25.43 0.42 -9.08
CA PRO A 162 -25.92 1.76 -8.75
C PRO A 162 -27.43 1.80 -8.43
N TYR A 163 -27.82 2.59 -7.43
CA TYR A 163 -29.21 2.66 -6.96
C TYR A 163 -30.11 3.52 -7.85
N ASP A 164 -31.29 3.00 -8.20
CA ASP A 164 -32.26 3.74 -9.03
C ASP A 164 -33.10 4.78 -8.25
N PHE A 165 -33.04 4.79 -6.91
CA PHE A 165 -33.85 5.71 -6.09
C PHE A 165 -33.21 7.08 -5.86
N ILE A 166 -31.94 7.27 -6.24
CA ILE A 166 -31.24 8.53 -6.03
C ILE A 166 -31.72 9.55 -7.06
N SER A 167 -32.32 10.65 -6.59
CA SER A 167 -32.94 11.68 -7.44
C SER A 167 -31.99 12.79 -7.89
N SER A 168 -30.73 12.78 -7.46
CA SER A 168 -29.74 13.78 -7.85
C SER A 168 -29.44 13.67 -9.34
N PRO A 169 -29.55 14.76 -10.13
CA PRO A 169 -29.20 14.74 -11.56
C PRO A 169 -27.70 14.56 -11.81
N TYR A 170 -26.88 14.54 -10.76
CA TYR A 170 -25.44 14.31 -10.82
C TYR A 170 -25.05 12.86 -10.53
N TYR A 171 -26.01 12.05 -10.07
CA TYR A 171 -25.80 10.62 -9.86
C TYR A 171 -26.34 9.87 -11.07
N LEU A 172 -25.48 9.12 -11.75
CA LEU A 172 -25.90 8.28 -12.87
C LEU A 172 -26.40 6.94 -12.36
N THR A 173 -27.60 6.55 -12.81
CA THR A 173 -28.18 5.23 -12.58
C THR A 173 -27.46 4.15 -13.40
N SER A 174 -27.78 2.88 -13.15
CA SER A 174 -27.22 1.74 -13.89
C SER A 174 -27.39 1.88 -15.42
N LYS A 175 -28.54 2.40 -15.88
CA LYS A 175 -28.88 2.60 -17.30
C LYS A 175 -28.17 3.79 -17.96
N GLU A 176 -27.59 4.67 -17.15
CA GLU A 176 -26.85 5.86 -17.59
C GLU A 176 -25.34 5.61 -17.66
N ARG A 177 -24.91 4.41 -17.28
CA ARG A 177 -23.51 3.99 -17.22
C ARG A 177 -23.20 2.97 -18.32
N GLY A 178 -21.92 2.77 -18.59
CA GLY A 178 -21.42 1.76 -19.52
C GLY A 178 -20.57 0.70 -18.81
N SER A 179 -19.90 -0.13 -19.60
CA SER A 179 -18.92 -1.11 -19.12
C SER A 179 -17.72 -1.24 -20.06
N ALA A 180 -16.65 -1.85 -19.57
CA ALA A 180 -15.50 -2.25 -20.36
C ALA A 180 -15.12 -3.71 -20.06
N THR A 181 -14.82 -4.46 -21.11
CA THR A 181 -14.36 -5.86 -21.02
C THR A 181 -13.07 -6.05 -21.81
N GLY A 182 -12.26 -7.02 -21.41
CA GLY A 182 -11.03 -7.36 -22.11
C GLY A 182 -10.23 -8.41 -21.37
N ARG A 183 -9.00 -8.63 -21.83
CA ARG A 183 -8.09 -9.62 -21.26
C ARG A 183 -6.67 -9.07 -21.22
N LEU A 184 -6.03 -9.13 -20.05
CA LEU A 184 -4.66 -8.69 -19.86
C LEU A 184 -3.69 -9.87 -19.90
N PHE A 185 -2.63 -9.74 -20.69
CA PHE A 185 -1.50 -10.65 -20.74
C PHE A 185 -0.21 -9.95 -20.34
N VAL A 186 0.77 -10.74 -19.90
CA VAL A 186 2.15 -10.31 -19.67
C VAL A 186 3.03 -10.97 -20.71
N GLN A 187 3.93 -10.19 -21.30
CA GLN A 187 4.96 -10.67 -22.22
C GLN A 187 6.34 -10.28 -21.70
N ASP A 188 7.02 -11.23 -21.06
CA ASP A 188 8.40 -11.07 -20.63
C ASP A 188 9.27 -12.13 -21.31
N ARG A 189 10.05 -11.69 -22.31
CA ARG A 189 10.91 -12.54 -23.14
C ARG A 189 11.97 -13.33 -22.37
N TYR A 190 12.30 -12.92 -21.13
CA TYR A 190 13.26 -13.66 -20.29
C TYR A 190 12.57 -14.69 -19.38
N ILE A 191 11.24 -14.75 -19.39
CA ILE A 191 10.45 -15.75 -18.65
C ILE A 191 9.81 -16.75 -19.62
N SER A 192 9.19 -16.26 -20.69
CA SER A 192 8.46 -17.09 -21.66
C SER A 192 8.34 -16.38 -23.01
N ASP A 193 8.43 -17.14 -24.11
CA ASP A 193 8.12 -16.65 -25.46
C ASP A 193 6.60 -16.51 -25.69
N SER A 194 5.78 -17.17 -24.87
CA SER A 194 4.32 -17.12 -24.95
C SER A 194 3.71 -16.05 -24.05
N LEU A 195 2.56 -15.51 -24.45
CA LEU A 195 1.77 -14.63 -23.60
C LEU A 195 1.30 -15.35 -22.34
N ILE A 196 1.53 -14.73 -21.19
CA ILE A 196 1.14 -15.26 -19.88
C ILE A 196 -0.13 -14.53 -19.44
N PRO A 197 -1.24 -15.22 -19.16
CA PRO A 197 -2.41 -14.61 -18.54
C PRO A 197 -2.04 -13.80 -17.29
N ALA A 198 -2.44 -12.53 -17.23
CA ALA A 198 -2.19 -11.69 -16.08
C ALA A 198 -3.17 -12.03 -14.96
N LYS A 199 -2.94 -13.13 -14.25
CA LYS A 199 -3.79 -13.61 -13.16
C LYS A 199 -3.76 -12.62 -11.98
N SER A 200 -4.94 -12.36 -11.40
CA SER A 200 -5.06 -11.57 -10.17
C SER A 200 -4.50 -10.15 -10.27
N ALA A 201 -4.36 -9.64 -11.50
CA ALA A 201 -3.94 -8.28 -11.80
C ALA A 201 -5.04 -7.29 -11.46
N PHE A 202 -4.67 -6.11 -10.97
CA PHE A 202 -5.61 -5.00 -10.88
C PHE A 202 -5.61 -4.27 -12.21
N VAL A 203 -6.79 -4.16 -12.82
CA VAL A 203 -7.02 -3.42 -14.07
C VAL A 203 -8.11 -2.39 -13.82
N GLY A 204 -7.93 -1.17 -14.31
CA GLY A 204 -8.92 -0.13 -14.11
C GLY A 204 -8.92 1.01 -15.11
N LEU A 205 -9.97 1.80 -15.04
CA LEU A 205 -10.22 2.98 -15.83
C LEU A 205 -10.03 4.22 -14.96
N SER A 206 -9.25 5.17 -15.47
CA SER A 206 -9.02 6.46 -14.84
C SER A 206 -8.73 7.49 -15.92
N VAL A 207 -9.09 8.76 -15.69
CA VAL A 207 -8.76 9.86 -16.60
C VAL A 207 -7.25 10.14 -16.65
N ALA A 208 -6.48 9.59 -15.71
CA ALA A 208 -5.04 9.68 -15.68
C ALA A 208 -4.43 9.03 -16.95
N THR A 209 -3.38 9.63 -17.50
CA THR A 209 -2.82 9.26 -18.82
C THR A 209 -1.32 8.97 -18.79
N THR A 210 -0.73 8.83 -17.60
CA THR A 210 0.68 8.46 -17.42
C THR A 210 0.77 7.12 -16.68
N PRO A 211 1.71 6.21 -17.00
CA PRO A 211 1.88 4.97 -16.26
C PRO A 211 1.97 5.22 -14.75
N GLY A 212 1.19 4.47 -13.97
CA GLY A 212 1.16 4.56 -12.51
C GLY A 212 0.41 5.75 -11.93
N SER A 213 0.03 6.75 -12.74
CA SER A 213 -0.65 7.97 -12.25
C SER A 213 -2.06 7.74 -11.70
N TRP A 214 -2.70 6.60 -11.99
CA TRP A 214 -3.97 6.25 -11.32
C TRP A 214 -3.85 6.11 -9.80
N GLN A 215 -2.65 5.86 -9.26
CA GLN A 215 -2.46 5.81 -7.82
C GLN A 215 -2.39 7.21 -7.18
N THR A 216 -2.26 8.28 -7.99
CA THR A 216 -2.25 9.68 -7.54
C THR A 216 -3.44 10.49 -8.07
N GLU A 217 -4.30 9.89 -8.91
CA GLU A 217 -5.56 10.49 -9.31
C GLU A 217 -6.45 10.77 -8.08
N SER A 218 -6.91 12.01 -7.99
CA SER A 218 -7.61 12.55 -6.82
C SER A 218 -8.89 13.30 -7.16
N LYS A 219 -9.04 13.79 -8.40
CA LYS A 219 -10.15 14.63 -8.83
C LYS A 219 -11.29 13.81 -9.40
N ASP A 220 -11.00 12.86 -10.28
CA ASP A 220 -12.02 12.20 -11.10
C ASP A 220 -12.38 10.81 -10.56
N TYR A 221 -13.34 10.17 -11.20
CA TYR A 221 -13.74 8.81 -10.88
C TYR A 221 -12.68 7.81 -11.33
N GLN A 222 -12.65 6.68 -10.64
CA GLN A 222 -11.78 5.57 -10.96
C GLN A 222 -12.52 4.27 -10.75
N PHE A 223 -12.28 3.30 -11.63
CA PHE A 223 -12.96 2.01 -11.61
C PHE A 223 -11.91 0.94 -11.74
N TRP A 224 -11.96 -0.10 -10.93
CA TRP A 224 -10.98 -1.18 -11.00
C TRP A 224 -11.61 -2.51 -10.60
N VAL A 225 -11.07 -3.57 -11.17
CA VAL A 225 -11.40 -4.96 -10.84
C VAL A 225 -10.12 -5.77 -10.80
N GLN A 226 -10.21 -6.96 -10.21
CA GLN A 226 -9.16 -7.95 -10.31
C GLN A 226 -9.46 -8.89 -11.49
N THR A 227 -8.46 -9.21 -12.30
CA THR A 227 -8.59 -10.19 -13.37
C THR A 227 -8.76 -11.62 -12.82
N ASP A 228 -9.44 -12.47 -13.59
CA ASP A 228 -9.55 -13.89 -13.28
C ASP A 228 -8.25 -14.67 -13.57
N LEU A 229 -8.31 -16.00 -13.48
CA LEU A 229 -7.15 -16.88 -13.74
C LEU A 229 -6.64 -16.81 -15.19
N ASP A 230 -7.50 -16.42 -16.11
CA ASP A 230 -7.22 -16.30 -17.53
C ASP A 230 -6.85 -14.87 -17.93
N GLY A 231 -6.86 -13.91 -17.00
CA GLY A 231 -6.54 -12.51 -17.25
C GLY A 231 -7.75 -11.69 -17.74
N ASN A 232 -8.96 -12.25 -17.74
CA ASN A 232 -10.15 -11.53 -18.18
C ASN A 232 -10.57 -10.51 -17.12
N PHE A 233 -11.08 -9.36 -17.57
CA PHE A 233 -11.68 -8.34 -16.72
C PHE A 233 -13.00 -7.84 -17.30
N SER A 234 -13.91 -7.44 -16.41
CA SER A 234 -15.18 -6.80 -16.73
C SER A 234 -15.45 -5.68 -15.72
N ILE A 235 -15.24 -4.43 -16.13
CA ILE A 235 -15.51 -3.26 -15.31
C ILE A 235 -16.90 -2.75 -15.66
N LYS A 236 -17.86 -2.93 -14.74
CA LYS A 236 -19.27 -2.55 -14.93
C LYS A 236 -19.58 -1.20 -14.30
N ASN A 237 -20.73 -0.63 -14.67
CA ASN A 237 -21.30 0.56 -14.05
C ASN A 237 -20.36 1.78 -14.09
N VAL A 238 -19.62 1.92 -15.18
CA VAL A 238 -18.65 2.99 -15.39
C VAL A 238 -19.36 4.25 -15.86
N VAL A 239 -19.05 5.39 -15.26
CA VAL A 239 -19.55 6.70 -15.73
C VAL A 239 -19.11 6.91 -17.18
N PRO A 240 -19.99 7.36 -18.10
CA PRO A 240 -19.58 7.65 -19.47
C PRO A 240 -18.46 8.69 -19.53
N GLY A 241 -17.46 8.45 -20.37
CA GLY A 241 -16.25 9.26 -20.41
C GLY A 241 -15.13 8.63 -21.23
N VAL A 242 -13.98 9.28 -21.24
CA VAL A 242 -12.77 8.80 -21.93
C VAL A 242 -11.71 8.50 -20.88
N TYR A 243 -11.16 7.30 -20.90
CA TYR A 243 -10.31 6.77 -19.84
C TYR A 243 -9.03 6.14 -20.40
N GLY A 244 -7.94 6.24 -19.65
CA GLY A 244 -6.82 5.32 -19.79
C GLY A 244 -7.14 3.98 -19.11
N VAL A 245 -6.66 2.88 -19.70
CA VAL A 245 -6.71 1.55 -19.07
C VAL A 245 -5.39 1.30 -18.35
N HIS A 246 -5.43 1.32 -17.03
CA HIS A 246 -4.28 1.13 -16.15
C HIS A 246 -4.26 -0.30 -15.62
N GLY A 247 -3.09 -0.76 -15.20
CA GLY A 247 -3.04 -1.95 -14.37
C GLY A 247 -1.68 -2.25 -13.76
N TRP A 248 -1.66 -3.28 -12.93
CA TRP A 248 -0.45 -3.92 -12.45
C TRP A 248 -0.72 -5.37 -12.10
N VAL A 249 0.31 -6.19 -12.17
CA VAL A 249 0.21 -7.64 -12.00
C VAL A 249 1.11 -8.05 -10.85
N PRO A 250 0.59 -8.67 -9.77
CA PRO A 250 1.46 -9.26 -8.75
C PRO A 250 2.50 -10.18 -9.39
N GLY A 251 3.77 -10.05 -9.02
CA GLY A 251 4.86 -10.80 -9.64
C GLY A 251 5.47 -10.12 -10.88
N VAL A 252 4.95 -8.97 -11.30
CA VAL A 252 5.47 -8.19 -12.44
C VAL A 252 5.74 -6.76 -12.00
N ILE A 253 6.99 -6.32 -12.19
CA ILE A 253 7.42 -4.97 -11.84
C ILE A 253 6.82 -3.92 -12.78
N GLY A 254 6.48 -2.74 -12.24
CA GLY A 254 6.06 -1.55 -12.99
C GLY A 254 4.54 -1.32 -13.07
N ASP A 255 4.17 -0.35 -13.90
CA ASP A 255 2.80 0.10 -14.12
C ASP A 255 2.42 -0.09 -15.59
N TYR A 256 1.35 -0.84 -15.82
CA TYR A 256 0.75 -0.98 -17.14
C TYR A 256 -0.15 0.23 -17.44
N LEU A 257 -0.02 0.76 -18.65
CA LEU A 257 -0.96 1.70 -19.25
C LEU A 257 -1.16 1.32 -20.71
N TYR A 258 -2.41 1.09 -21.10
CA TYR A 258 -2.76 0.86 -22.49
C TYR A 258 -2.49 2.11 -23.33
N HIS A 259 -1.93 1.93 -24.53
CA HIS A 259 -1.51 3.04 -25.39
C HIS A 259 -2.67 3.84 -25.98
N GLN A 260 -3.89 3.30 -25.98
CA GLN A 260 -5.08 3.99 -26.45
C GLN A 260 -6.04 4.32 -25.30
N LEU A 261 -6.80 5.38 -25.50
CA LEU A 261 -7.91 5.73 -24.61
C LEU A 261 -9.15 4.92 -24.98
N VAL A 262 -9.92 4.56 -23.97
CA VAL A 262 -11.20 3.83 -24.11
C VAL A 262 -12.34 4.80 -23.84
N THR A 263 -13.31 4.85 -24.76
CA THR A 263 -14.52 5.64 -24.60
C THR A 263 -15.64 4.78 -24.06
N ILE A 264 -16.13 5.11 -22.86
CA ILE A 264 -17.29 4.48 -22.25
C ILE A 264 -18.51 5.29 -22.62
N SER A 265 -19.49 4.62 -23.22
CA SER A 265 -20.78 5.21 -23.61
C SER A 265 -21.90 4.65 -22.75
N GLN A 266 -22.92 5.47 -22.54
CA GLN A 266 -24.12 5.07 -21.80
C GLN A 266 -24.77 3.82 -22.40
N GLY A 267 -25.06 2.84 -21.54
CA GLY A 267 -25.80 1.62 -21.89
C GLY A 267 -25.06 0.65 -22.81
N LEU A 268 -23.78 0.92 -23.11
CA LEU A 268 -22.97 0.10 -24.01
C LEU A 268 -21.82 -0.57 -23.26
N GLU A 269 -21.51 -1.78 -23.69
CA GLU A 269 -20.27 -2.47 -23.34
C GLU A 269 -19.20 -2.13 -24.37
N THR A 270 -18.04 -1.69 -23.89
CA THR A 270 -16.87 -1.39 -24.71
C THR A 270 -15.88 -2.54 -24.62
N GLU A 271 -15.63 -3.21 -25.74
CA GLU A 271 -14.65 -4.29 -25.83
C GLU A 271 -13.26 -3.70 -26.05
N VAL A 272 -12.41 -3.74 -25.02
CA VAL A 272 -10.99 -3.35 -25.10
C VAL A 272 -10.17 -4.43 -25.83
N GLY A 273 -10.63 -5.68 -25.76
CA GLY A 273 -9.97 -6.84 -26.36
C GLY A 273 -8.76 -7.33 -25.54
N ASP A 274 -7.89 -8.08 -26.22
CA ASP A 274 -6.65 -8.57 -25.65
C ASP A 274 -5.61 -7.44 -25.60
N VAL A 275 -5.07 -7.20 -24.41
CA VAL A 275 -4.03 -6.20 -24.18
C VAL A 275 -2.80 -6.83 -23.53
N ILE A 276 -1.61 -6.32 -23.89
CA ILE A 276 -0.33 -6.94 -23.54
C ILE A 276 0.50 -5.96 -22.73
N TYR A 277 0.85 -6.36 -21.51
CA TYR A 277 1.84 -5.68 -20.69
C TYR A 277 3.23 -6.26 -20.96
N VAL A 278 4.10 -5.45 -21.55
CA VAL A 278 5.53 -5.73 -21.65
C VAL A 278 6.24 -5.02 -20.49
N PRO A 279 6.61 -5.74 -19.40
CA PRO A 279 7.27 -5.13 -18.26
C PRO A 279 8.67 -4.64 -18.62
N ILE A 280 9.14 -3.65 -17.87
CA ILE A 280 10.49 -3.10 -18.07
C ILE A 280 11.55 -4.17 -17.81
N ARG A 281 12.39 -4.41 -18.82
CA ARG A 281 13.33 -5.53 -18.85
C ARG A 281 14.37 -5.30 -19.96
N ASP A 282 15.59 -4.97 -19.56
CA ASP A 282 16.70 -4.76 -20.50
C ASP A 282 17.46 -6.07 -20.73
N GLY A 283 17.71 -6.83 -19.66
CA GLY A 283 18.56 -8.02 -19.67
C GLY A 283 18.08 -9.19 -18.82
N PRO A 284 18.82 -10.31 -18.83
CA PRO A 284 18.53 -11.42 -17.93
C PRO A 284 18.78 -11.01 -16.47
N THR A 285 17.96 -11.55 -15.56
CA THR A 285 18.14 -11.34 -14.12
C THR A 285 19.48 -11.95 -13.67
N VAL A 286 20.29 -11.16 -12.97
CA VAL A 286 21.47 -11.62 -12.23
C VAL A 286 21.05 -12.09 -10.85
N TRP A 287 20.31 -11.25 -10.14
CA TRP A 287 19.72 -11.56 -8.83
C TRP A 287 18.52 -10.66 -8.56
N GLU A 288 17.69 -11.08 -7.61
CA GLU A 288 16.52 -10.35 -7.16
C GLU A 288 16.29 -10.54 -5.66
N ILE A 289 15.60 -9.57 -5.02
CA ILE A 289 15.24 -9.59 -3.60
C ILE A 289 13.78 -9.17 -3.46
N GLY A 290 12.96 -10.01 -2.83
CA GLY A 290 11.54 -9.76 -2.59
C GLY A 290 10.62 -10.33 -3.68
N TYR A 291 9.39 -9.83 -3.73
CA TYR A 291 8.37 -10.20 -4.71
C TYR A 291 7.58 -8.95 -5.07
N PRO A 292 7.46 -8.58 -6.37
CA PRO A 292 6.84 -7.32 -6.75
C PRO A 292 5.32 -7.40 -6.58
N ASP A 293 4.84 -6.96 -5.43
CA ASP A 293 3.41 -6.87 -5.07
C ASP A 293 3.02 -5.49 -4.51
N ARG A 294 3.95 -4.52 -4.61
CA ARG A 294 3.87 -3.14 -4.12
C ARG A 294 3.94 -3.02 -2.61
N THR A 295 4.39 -4.06 -1.89
CA THR A 295 4.43 -4.07 -0.43
C THR A 295 5.74 -4.57 0.14
N ALA A 296 6.07 -4.13 1.36
CA ALA A 296 7.14 -4.73 2.15
C ALA A 296 6.70 -6.00 2.91
N ALA A 297 5.56 -6.62 2.57
CA ALA A 297 4.95 -7.71 3.36
C ALA A 297 5.82 -8.96 3.45
N THR A 298 6.64 -9.19 2.41
CA THR A 298 7.46 -10.39 2.28
C THR A 298 8.80 -10.30 3.02
N TYR A 299 9.07 -9.18 3.69
CA TYR A 299 10.32 -8.93 4.41
C TYR A 299 10.22 -9.18 5.91
N TYR A 300 11.36 -9.11 6.59
CA TYR A 300 11.44 -9.35 8.02
C TYR A 300 10.82 -8.20 8.84
N VAL A 301 9.63 -8.46 9.37
CA VAL A 301 8.98 -7.63 10.37
C VAL A 301 9.33 -8.19 11.76
N PRO A 302 9.98 -7.41 12.64
CA PRO A 302 10.38 -7.88 13.97
C PRO A 302 9.17 -8.05 14.90
N ASP A 303 9.39 -8.66 16.06
CA ASP A 303 8.38 -8.65 17.12
C ASP A 303 8.25 -7.24 17.72
N VAL A 304 7.11 -6.94 18.35
CA VAL A 304 6.91 -5.65 19.02
C VAL A 304 7.72 -5.57 20.31
N ASN A 305 8.15 -4.36 20.69
CA ASN A 305 8.64 -4.13 22.04
C ASN A 305 7.49 -4.41 23.04
N PRO A 306 7.65 -5.29 24.04
CA PRO A 306 6.57 -5.66 24.95
C PRO A 306 5.89 -4.49 25.68
N ILE A 307 6.57 -3.34 25.79
CA ILE A 307 6.03 -2.12 26.40
C ILE A 307 4.95 -1.45 25.51
N TYR A 308 4.96 -1.72 24.20
CA TYR A 308 4.09 -1.08 23.20
C TYR A 308 3.14 -2.07 22.50
N VAL A 309 2.95 -3.27 23.05
CA VAL A 309 2.17 -4.33 22.42
C VAL A 309 0.72 -3.91 22.21
N ASN A 310 0.22 -3.99 20.99
CA ASN A 310 -1.21 -3.98 20.72
C ASN A 310 -1.67 -5.45 20.51
N LYS A 311 -2.53 -5.94 21.39
CA LYS A 311 -2.90 -7.37 21.41
C LYS A 311 -3.67 -7.81 20.16
N LEU A 312 -4.28 -6.87 19.43
CA LEU A 312 -4.99 -7.14 18.18
C LEU A 312 -4.08 -7.70 17.08
N PHE A 313 -2.79 -7.38 17.11
CA PHE A 313 -1.84 -7.75 16.05
C PHE A 313 -0.80 -8.78 16.49
N VAL A 314 -1.02 -9.45 17.62
CA VAL A 314 -0.15 -10.55 18.06
C VAL A 314 -0.54 -11.81 17.31
N ASN A 315 0.44 -12.49 16.70
CA ASN A 315 0.24 -13.71 15.90
C ASN A 315 -0.72 -13.55 14.71
N THR A 316 -0.81 -12.35 14.14
CA THR A 316 -1.62 -12.09 12.93
C THR A 316 -0.72 -11.79 11.71
N PRO A 317 -1.23 -11.95 10.48
CA PRO A 317 -0.52 -11.52 9.26
C PRO A 317 -0.20 -10.02 9.26
N GLU A 318 -0.93 -9.23 10.05
CA GLU A 318 -0.74 -7.79 10.18
C GLU A 318 0.07 -7.38 11.41
N LYS A 319 0.96 -8.25 11.90
CA LYS A 319 1.88 -7.88 12.99
C LYS A 319 2.69 -6.61 12.70
N TYR A 320 2.86 -6.24 11.42
CA TYR A 320 3.48 -4.99 11.00
C TYR A 320 2.75 -3.73 11.48
N ARG A 321 1.49 -3.84 11.95
CA ARG A 321 0.73 -2.71 12.51
C ARG A 321 1.09 -2.36 13.96
N GLN A 322 2.02 -3.09 14.57
CA GLN A 322 2.47 -2.80 15.92
C GLN A 322 3.26 -1.48 15.96
N TYR A 323 3.04 -0.69 17.02
CA TYR A 323 3.77 0.57 17.20
C TYR A 323 5.26 0.32 17.44
N GLY A 324 6.12 1.15 16.85
CA GLY A 324 7.55 1.20 17.14
C GLY A 324 8.37 0.09 16.48
N LEU A 325 7.81 -0.67 15.53
CA LEU A 325 8.56 -1.74 14.87
C LEU A 325 9.76 -1.23 14.07
N TRP A 326 9.65 -0.05 13.44
CA TRP A 326 10.78 0.57 12.73
C TRP A 326 11.99 0.75 13.65
N ASP A 327 11.72 1.11 14.90
CA ASP A 327 12.72 1.45 15.89
C ASP A 327 13.46 0.22 16.46
N ARG A 328 12.87 -0.98 16.29
CA ARG A 328 13.52 -2.27 16.59
C ARG A 328 14.76 -2.51 15.74
N TYR A 329 14.95 -1.79 14.62
CA TYR A 329 16.18 -1.86 13.83
C TYR A 329 17.41 -1.56 14.69
N THR A 330 17.32 -0.59 15.61
CA THR A 330 18.42 -0.30 16.55
C THR A 330 18.76 -1.49 17.45
N ASP A 331 17.75 -2.22 17.92
CA ASP A 331 17.94 -3.35 18.85
C ASP A 331 18.61 -4.54 18.15
N LEU A 332 18.28 -4.74 16.87
CA LEU A 332 18.79 -5.84 16.05
C LEU A 332 20.16 -5.53 15.45
N ASN A 333 20.43 -4.26 15.16
CA ASN A 333 21.65 -3.77 14.51
C ASN A 333 22.42 -2.74 15.35
N PRO A 334 22.73 -2.97 16.64
CA PRO A 334 23.19 -1.92 17.56
C PRO A 334 24.57 -1.33 17.23
N LYS A 335 25.37 -2.01 16.39
CA LYS A 335 26.73 -1.59 16.04
C LYS A 335 26.91 -1.37 14.55
N ASN A 336 26.46 -2.33 13.74
CA ASN A 336 26.62 -2.35 12.29
C ASN A 336 25.26 -2.58 11.64
N ASP A 337 25.08 -1.98 10.47
CA ASP A 337 23.90 -2.16 9.64
C ASP A 337 23.85 -3.54 8.98
N GLN A 338 22.69 -3.89 8.42
CA GLN A 338 22.47 -5.23 7.86
C GLN A 338 23.32 -5.49 6.61
N ILE A 339 23.71 -6.75 6.46
CA ILE A 339 24.38 -7.29 5.29
C ILE A 339 23.50 -8.41 4.75
N PHE A 340 23.07 -8.29 3.49
CA PHE A 340 22.29 -9.30 2.78
C PHE A 340 23.16 -9.95 1.71
N THR A 341 23.35 -11.26 1.76
CA THR A 341 24.18 -11.99 0.79
C THR A 341 23.30 -12.79 -0.16
N ILE A 342 23.36 -12.46 -1.46
CA ILE A 342 22.60 -13.14 -2.51
C ILE A 342 22.92 -14.64 -2.51
N GLY A 343 21.87 -15.46 -2.54
CA GLY A 343 21.97 -16.92 -2.50
C GLY A 343 22.21 -17.54 -1.12
N VAL A 344 22.39 -16.71 -0.08
CA VAL A 344 22.61 -17.16 1.31
C VAL A 344 21.54 -16.63 2.26
N SER A 345 21.26 -15.33 2.21
CA SER A 345 20.26 -14.67 3.06
C SER A 345 18.83 -14.94 2.60
N ASP A 346 17.90 -14.99 3.55
CA ASP A 346 16.46 -15.15 3.33
C ASP A 346 15.76 -13.81 3.55
N ALA A 347 15.14 -13.23 2.51
CA ALA A 347 14.49 -11.92 2.58
C ALA A 347 13.42 -11.84 3.70
N ARG A 348 12.77 -12.96 4.04
CA ARG A 348 11.74 -12.98 5.10
C ARG A 348 12.33 -12.88 6.52
N LYS A 349 13.65 -13.06 6.66
CA LYS A 349 14.35 -13.14 7.96
C LYS A 349 15.46 -12.12 8.09
N ASP A 350 16.18 -11.86 7.00
CA ASP A 350 17.45 -11.14 6.99
C ASP A 350 17.34 -9.77 6.30
N TRP A 351 16.21 -9.48 5.65
CA TRP A 351 15.94 -8.16 5.07
C TRP A 351 14.91 -7.45 5.93
N PHE A 352 15.33 -6.47 6.74
CA PHE A 352 14.42 -5.72 7.58
C PHE A 352 13.37 -4.97 6.73
N PHE A 353 12.12 -4.90 7.18
CA PHE A 353 11.02 -4.40 6.35
C PHE A 353 11.09 -2.90 6.00
N ALA A 354 11.85 -2.10 6.76
CA ALA A 354 11.98 -0.65 6.57
C ALA A 354 13.43 -0.19 6.73
N HIS A 355 14.01 0.39 5.68
CA HIS A 355 15.34 1.01 5.72
C HIS A 355 15.23 2.38 6.39
N VAL A 356 15.58 2.42 7.67
CA VAL A 356 15.35 3.55 8.58
C VAL A 356 16.65 3.97 9.26
N ASP A 357 16.65 5.17 9.84
CA ASP A 357 17.70 5.61 10.74
C ASP A 357 17.82 4.70 11.96
N ARG A 358 19.04 4.62 12.50
CA ARG A 358 19.33 3.90 13.74
C ARG A 358 19.73 4.87 14.85
N ARG A 359 19.41 4.55 16.11
CA ARG A 359 19.97 5.32 17.23
C ARG A 359 21.42 4.97 17.54
N ASN A 360 22.23 6.00 17.76
CA ASN A 360 23.57 5.87 18.32
C ASN A 360 23.57 5.90 19.87
N GLY A 361 24.75 5.79 20.49
CA GLY A 361 24.89 5.80 21.95
C GLY A 361 24.42 7.07 22.66
N ASN A 362 24.19 8.17 21.92
CA ASN A 362 23.61 9.42 22.43
C ASN A 362 22.10 9.53 22.16
N ASN A 363 21.45 8.42 21.79
CA ASN A 363 20.03 8.35 21.45
C ASN A 363 19.63 9.26 20.26
N LYS A 364 20.58 9.59 19.38
CA LYS A 364 20.33 10.34 18.14
C LYS A 364 20.15 9.39 16.97
N TYR A 365 19.15 9.65 16.14
CA TYR A 365 18.94 8.96 14.86
C TYR A 365 20.04 9.37 13.88
N VAL A 366 20.76 8.37 13.36
CA VAL A 366 21.84 8.50 12.39
C VAL A 366 21.55 7.66 11.15
N PRO A 367 22.08 8.07 9.98
CA PRO A 367 21.96 7.34 8.72
C PRO A 367 22.37 5.88 8.85
N THR A 368 21.77 5.03 8.03
CA THR A 368 22.11 3.60 7.95
C THR A 368 22.52 3.25 6.53
N THR A 369 23.41 2.26 6.40
CA THR A 369 23.87 1.75 5.10
C THR A 369 23.76 0.24 5.05
N TRP A 370 22.86 -0.26 4.22
CA TRP A 370 22.67 -1.68 3.99
C TRP A 370 23.63 -2.16 2.89
N GLU A 371 24.27 -3.30 3.11
CA GLU A 371 25.17 -3.91 2.13
C GLU A 371 24.51 -5.14 1.48
N ILE A 372 24.40 -5.15 0.15
CA ILE A 372 24.04 -6.33 -0.64
C ILE A 372 25.31 -6.93 -1.21
N ARG A 373 25.67 -8.15 -0.81
CA ARG A 373 26.81 -8.90 -1.35
C ARG A 373 26.35 -9.88 -2.41
N PHE A 374 27.03 -9.90 -3.55
CA PHE A 374 26.71 -10.80 -4.63
C PHE A 374 27.97 -11.21 -5.42
N TYR A 375 27.95 -12.43 -5.94
CA TYR A 375 29.05 -12.98 -6.72
C TYR A 375 28.73 -12.89 -8.22
N LEU A 376 29.70 -12.47 -9.03
CA LEU A 376 29.62 -12.48 -10.49
C LEU A 376 30.65 -13.45 -11.06
N GLN A 377 30.17 -14.53 -11.70
CA GLN A 377 31.02 -15.51 -12.40
C GLN A 377 31.72 -14.91 -13.63
N SER A 378 31.16 -13.85 -14.19
CA SER A 378 31.73 -13.06 -15.27
C SER A 378 31.04 -11.69 -15.32
N VAL A 379 31.77 -10.67 -15.77
CA VAL A 379 31.22 -9.33 -15.99
C VAL A 379 31.06 -9.12 -17.49
N ALA A 380 29.81 -9.03 -17.95
CA ALA A 380 29.51 -8.68 -19.34
C ALA A 380 29.77 -7.19 -19.55
N ALA A 381 30.37 -6.83 -20.69
CA ALA A 381 30.60 -5.43 -21.03
C ALA A 381 29.26 -4.74 -21.30
N GLY A 382 29.04 -3.57 -20.68
CA GLY A 382 27.84 -2.76 -20.90
C GLY A 382 27.27 -2.17 -19.63
N ILE A 383 25.98 -1.86 -19.66
CA ILE A 383 25.24 -1.29 -18.54
C ILE A 383 24.36 -2.37 -17.92
N TYR A 384 24.62 -2.66 -16.65
CA TYR A 384 23.71 -3.41 -15.80
C TYR A 384 22.58 -2.49 -15.34
N LYS A 385 21.35 -3.02 -15.23
CA LYS A 385 20.20 -2.24 -14.76
C LYS A 385 19.76 -2.74 -13.41
N LEU A 386 19.86 -1.90 -12.38
CA LEU A 386 19.20 -2.16 -11.10
C LEU A 386 17.79 -1.57 -11.16
N ARG A 387 16.79 -2.42 -11.05
CA ARG A 387 15.39 -2.04 -10.82
C ARG A 387 15.16 -1.93 -9.33
N LEU A 388 14.69 -0.77 -8.91
CA LEU A 388 14.42 -0.45 -7.52
C LEU A 388 12.95 -0.07 -7.38
N ALA A 389 12.13 -1.03 -6.98
CA ALA A 389 10.74 -0.81 -6.64
C ALA A 389 10.61 -0.49 -5.14
N ILE A 390 10.02 0.66 -4.86
CA ILE A 390 9.79 1.21 -3.53
C ILE A 390 8.29 1.15 -3.25
N ALA A 391 7.91 0.42 -2.19
CA ALA A 391 6.54 0.32 -1.71
C ALA A 391 6.09 1.61 -1.02
N SER A 392 7.03 2.30 -0.36
CA SER A 392 6.78 3.56 0.36
C SER A 392 8.08 4.27 0.70
N ALA A 393 8.03 5.60 0.80
CA ALA A 393 9.10 6.38 1.39
C ALA A 393 8.56 7.54 2.24
N THR A 394 9.24 7.80 3.35
CA THR A 394 8.92 8.91 4.25
C THR A 394 10.18 9.74 4.47
N ARG A 395 10.20 10.96 3.92
CA ARG A 395 11.24 11.97 4.16
C ARG A 395 12.68 11.41 4.03
N SER A 396 12.98 10.64 3.00
CA SER A 396 14.29 9.97 2.89
C SER A 396 15.18 10.57 1.83
N ASP A 397 16.49 10.38 1.98
CA ASP A 397 17.48 10.59 0.92
C ASP A 397 18.14 9.21 0.68
N LEU A 398 18.16 8.71 -0.56
CA LEU A 398 18.73 7.41 -0.91
C LEU A 398 19.95 7.59 -1.80
N GLU A 399 21.05 6.98 -1.41
CA GLU A 399 22.28 6.87 -2.20
C GLU A 399 22.61 5.40 -2.45
N ILE A 400 23.08 5.07 -3.65
CA ILE A 400 23.55 3.73 -4.00
C ILE A 400 24.98 3.80 -4.50
N HIS A 401 25.85 3.03 -3.85
CA HIS A 401 27.24 2.85 -4.26
C HIS A 401 27.53 1.41 -4.65
N VAL A 402 28.54 1.18 -5.49
CA VAL A 402 28.98 -0.17 -5.87
C VAL A 402 30.46 -0.34 -5.53
N ASN A 403 30.80 -1.43 -4.85
CA ASN A 403 32.14 -1.88 -4.43
C ASN A 403 32.92 -0.96 -3.48
N GLN A 404 32.79 0.37 -3.57
CA GLN A 404 33.36 1.33 -2.61
C GLN A 404 32.39 2.48 -2.35
N MET A 405 32.40 3.03 -1.14
CA MET A 405 31.57 4.18 -0.76
C MET A 405 32.32 5.49 -0.97
N ASN A 406 32.54 5.87 -2.22
CA ASN A 406 33.12 7.16 -2.61
C ASN A 406 32.40 7.74 -3.83
N GLY A 407 32.66 9.01 -4.14
CA GLY A 407 31.92 9.71 -5.21
C GLY A 407 32.05 9.11 -6.60
N GLU A 408 33.14 8.40 -6.93
CA GLU A 408 33.32 7.74 -8.24
C GLU A 408 32.45 6.50 -8.38
N GLN A 409 32.02 5.92 -7.26
CA GLN A 409 31.23 4.70 -7.18
C GLN A 409 29.75 4.94 -6.86
N LEU A 410 29.34 6.21 -6.70
CA LEU A 410 27.94 6.60 -6.54
C LEU A 410 27.21 6.44 -7.87
N VAL A 411 26.29 5.47 -7.95
CA VAL A 411 25.53 5.16 -9.17
C VAL A 411 24.12 5.73 -9.17
N PHE A 412 23.60 6.10 -8.00
CA PHE A 412 22.26 6.68 -7.87
C PHE A 412 22.15 7.55 -6.63
N GLN A 413 21.43 8.67 -6.76
CA GLN A 413 21.04 9.51 -5.64
C GLN A 413 19.64 10.08 -5.91
N VAL A 414 18.79 10.03 -4.89
CA VAL A 414 17.51 10.76 -4.86
C VAL A 414 17.33 11.39 -3.48
N THR A 415 16.98 12.67 -3.47
CA THR A 415 16.75 13.45 -2.24
C THR A 415 15.28 13.81 -2.07
N ASN A 416 14.84 14.04 -0.84
CA ASN A 416 13.45 14.38 -0.51
C ASN A 416 12.46 13.32 -1.02
N LEU A 417 12.87 12.05 -0.98
CA LEU A 417 12.07 10.92 -1.39
C LEU A 417 10.92 10.70 -0.40
N GLY A 418 9.70 10.78 -0.94
CA GLY A 418 8.49 10.36 -0.25
C GLY A 418 7.79 11.45 0.57
N GLY A 419 6.84 11.01 1.39
CA GLY A 419 5.82 11.87 2.01
C GLY A 419 4.52 11.15 2.36
N ASP A 420 4.44 9.85 2.03
CA ASP A 420 3.31 8.99 2.34
C ASP A 420 3.09 8.77 3.86
N ASN A 421 4.17 8.84 4.64
CA ASN A 421 4.19 8.56 6.08
C ASN A 421 3.73 7.14 6.44
N ALA A 422 4.02 6.11 5.63
CA ALA A 422 3.59 4.74 5.96
C ALA A 422 4.25 4.21 7.24
N VAL A 423 5.54 4.50 7.47
CA VAL A 423 6.30 4.09 8.67
C VAL A 423 5.59 4.49 9.96
N CYS A 424 5.23 5.78 10.09
CA CYS A 424 4.58 6.28 11.30
C CYS A 424 3.09 5.95 11.37
N ARG A 425 2.52 5.42 10.29
CA ARG A 425 1.11 5.01 10.19
C ARG A 425 0.97 3.48 10.16
N HIS A 426 1.97 2.77 10.66
CA HIS A 426 1.97 1.32 10.85
C HIS A 426 1.66 0.55 9.54
N GLY A 427 2.12 1.08 8.41
CA GLY A 427 1.92 0.50 7.09
C GLY A 427 3.17 -0.15 6.54
N ILE A 428 2.99 -1.00 5.53
CA ILE A 428 4.07 -1.65 4.77
C ILE A 428 4.14 -1.18 3.32
N HIS A 429 3.30 -0.22 2.95
CA HIS A 429 3.24 0.39 1.62
C HIS A 429 2.50 1.74 1.68
N GLY A 430 2.67 2.53 0.63
CA GLY A 430 2.16 3.87 0.46
C GLY A 430 2.12 4.21 -1.03
N LEU A 431 2.87 5.24 -1.43
CA LEU A 431 3.04 5.58 -2.85
C LEU A 431 4.11 4.68 -3.48
N TYR A 432 3.71 3.88 -4.48
CA TYR A 432 4.64 3.04 -5.22
C TYR A 432 5.49 3.88 -6.18
N GLN A 433 6.80 3.63 -6.18
CA GLN A 433 7.75 4.29 -7.08
C GLN A 433 8.75 3.28 -7.63
N LEU A 434 9.07 3.39 -8.92
CA LEU A 434 10.04 2.53 -9.59
C LEU A 434 11.17 3.36 -10.18
N PHE A 435 12.40 3.06 -9.76
CA PHE A 435 13.61 3.63 -10.32
C PHE A 435 14.38 2.59 -11.12
N SER A 436 15.05 3.05 -12.17
CA SER A 436 16.03 2.26 -12.93
C SER A 436 17.38 2.92 -12.83
N VAL A 437 18.35 2.19 -12.31
CA VAL A 437 19.71 2.67 -12.05
C VAL A 437 20.68 1.99 -13.00
N ASP A 438 21.49 2.80 -13.65
CA ASP A 438 22.49 2.35 -14.62
C ASP A 438 23.81 2.10 -13.91
N ILE A 439 24.31 0.87 -13.99
CA ILE A 439 25.57 0.46 -13.37
C ILE A 439 26.53 0.04 -14.47
N SER A 440 27.59 0.83 -14.67
CA SER A 440 28.63 0.50 -15.64
C SER A 440 29.34 -0.79 -15.23
N SER A 441 29.56 -1.70 -16.17
CA SER A 441 30.36 -2.91 -15.97
C SER A 441 31.78 -2.61 -15.47
N ALA A 442 32.31 -1.40 -15.71
CA ALA A 442 33.63 -0.98 -15.22
C ALA A 442 33.69 -0.81 -13.69
N LEU A 443 32.55 -0.68 -13.02
CA LEU A 443 32.45 -0.59 -11.55
C LEU A 443 32.32 -1.98 -10.91
N LEU A 444 32.09 -3.02 -11.71
CA LEU A 444 31.91 -4.40 -11.27
C LEU A 444 33.17 -5.22 -11.52
N ILE A 445 33.40 -6.24 -10.70
CA ILE A 445 34.53 -7.16 -10.82
C ILE A 445 34.05 -8.59 -10.94
N HIS A 446 34.87 -9.43 -11.58
CA HIS A 446 34.71 -10.87 -11.48
C HIS A 446 34.96 -11.30 -10.03
N GLY A 447 34.03 -12.05 -9.45
CA GLY A 447 34.07 -12.45 -8.05
C GLY A 447 33.06 -11.69 -7.18
N ASP A 448 33.43 -11.44 -5.93
CA ASP A 448 32.56 -10.79 -4.95
C ASP A 448 32.42 -9.30 -5.23
N ASN A 449 31.18 -8.84 -5.24
CA ASN A 449 30.82 -7.43 -5.35
C ASN A 449 29.92 -7.05 -4.17
N SER A 450 29.92 -5.76 -3.83
CA SER A 450 29.02 -5.18 -2.83
C SER A 450 28.25 -4.01 -3.42
N MET A 451 26.97 -3.90 -3.09
CA MET A 451 26.14 -2.72 -3.37
C MET A 451 25.68 -2.14 -2.04
N PHE A 452 25.94 -0.85 -1.83
CA PHE A 452 25.63 -0.15 -0.58
C PHE A 452 24.44 0.76 -0.81
N LEU A 453 23.37 0.55 -0.05
CA LEU A 453 22.15 1.37 -0.08
C LEU A 453 22.18 2.20 1.20
N THR A 454 22.31 3.52 1.08
CA THR A 454 22.38 4.44 2.22
C THR A 454 21.10 5.25 2.31
N GLN A 455 20.36 5.10 3.40
CA GLN A 455 19.39 6.12 3.81
C GLN A 455 20.23 7.23 4.44
N ALA A 456 20.43 8.33 3.72
CA ALA A 456 21.37 9.38 4.08
C ALA A 456 20.77 10.47 4.97
N ARG A 457 19.42 10.52 5.09
CA ARG A 457 18.76 11.56 5.88
C ARG A 457 18.70 11.18 7.36
N ALA A 458 19.52 11.86 8.14
CA ALA A 458 19.57 11.72 9.58
C ALA A 458 18.48 12.50 10.34
N GLY A 459 18.28 12.10 11.60
CA GLY A 459 17.79 12.96 12.68
C GLY A 459 16.30 12.85 12.99
N ASP A 460 15.60 11.92 12.34
CA ASP A 460 14.16 11.73 12.49
C ASP A 460 13.85 10.23 12.63
N ALA A 461 13.10 9.89 13.69
CA ALA A 461 12.73 8.52 14.03
C ALA A 461 11.88 7.81 12.96
N LEU A 462 11.26 8.58 12.06
CA LEU A 462 10.23 8.10 11.15
C LEU A 462 10.68 8.21 9.68
N CYS A 463 11.89 8.70 9.43
CA CYS A 463 12.49 8.63 8.10
C CYS A 463 12.69 7.17 7.73
N GLY A 464 12.27 6.81 6.51
CA GLY A 464 12.46 5.45 6.05
C GLY A 464 12.07 5.20 4.60
N ILE A 465 12.54 4.08 4.08
CA ILE A 465 12.21 3.55 2.76
C ILE A 465 11.76 2.10 2.95
N LEU A 466 10.60 1.77 2.42
CA LEU A 466 10.10 0.42 2.35
C LEU A 466 10.26 -0.04 0.91
N TYR A 467 11.10 -1.04 0.71
CA TYR A 467 11.25 -1.65 -0.61
C TYR A 467 10.06 -2.56 -0.89
N ASP A 468 9.75 -2.73 -2.17
CA ASP A 468 8.84 -3.77 -2.67
C ASP A 468 9.67 -4.90 -3.29
N TYR A 469 10.57 -4.52 -4.20
CA TYR A 469 11.36 -5.48 -4.97
C TYR A 469 12.62 -4.85 -5.56
N LEU A 470 13.73 -5.58 -5.53
CA LEU A 470 14.98 -5.19 -6.16
C LEU A 470 15.40 -6.25 -7.18
N ARG A 471 15.87 -5.83 -8.35
CA ARG A 471 16.41 -6.75 -9.37
C ARG A 471 17.61 -6.14 -10.08
N LEU A 472 18.73 -6.86 -10.12
CA LEU A 472 19.84 -6.53 -11.00
C LEU A 472 19.72 -7.32 -12.30
N GLU A 473 19.76 -6.63 -13.43
CA GLU A 473 19.76 -7.20 -14.78
C GLU A 473 21.14 -7.00 -15.41
N ALA A 474 21.64 -8.02 -16.12
CA ALA A 474 22.86 -7.91 -16.92
C ALA A 474 22.60 -7.12 -18.21
N PRO A 475 23.63 -6.67 -18.94
CA PRO A 475 23.46 -6.20 -20.31
C PRO A 475 22.76 -7.27 -21.18
N PRO A 476 21.92 -6.88 -22.15
CA PRO A 476 21.34 -7.83 -23.09
C PRO A 476 22.43 -8.56 -23.86
N THR A 477 22.23 -9.87 -24.05
CA THR A 477 23.13 -10.74 -24.84
C THR A 477 22.79 -10.74 -26.31
#